data_AF-H6CB44-F1
#
_entry.id   AF-H6CB44-F1
#
_cell.length_a   1.000
_cell.length_b   1.000
_cell.length_c   1.000
_cell.angle_alpha   90.00
_cell.angle_beta   90.00
_cell.angle_gamma   90.00
#
_symmetry.space_group_name_H-M   'P 1'
#
loop_
_entity.id
_entity.type
_entity.pdbx_description
1 polymer ?
#
loop_
_entity_poly.entity_id
_entity_poly.type
_entity_poly.pdbx_seq_one_letter_code
_entity_poly.pdbx_strand_id
1 'polypeptide(L)'
;MALPNWHPDAEEIARRRVEGQTGYDLQLRQTFQEDINVVSMTRRDVLLDLDLSPSDCLYRLRREENDAARVIYVHVVDIDLLPEESQTSAFELIRDLSRFRGWDDSWDTLTISKSGDTDVQCVPNAFKLHAIPQSIACGSYPLFDILDLEVITSKKPRVAYVKNGTEQCYLKYARFAFEIQWTTQELGAYHALAQKKSRLAPQLLGYVFEGPNRRIIGFLLEALVGRPANITDEKLCEEALQSLHDLGITHGDPNKENILITDSGPRFIDLEDSVMQPLDNPQAWEAMKNEDLCKMKMHLRRSSDAGCSWS
;
A
#
# COMPACT_ATOMS: atom_id res chain seq x y z
N MET A 1 -26.03 -72.16 50.98
CA MET A 1 -27.45 -72.15 50.55
C MET A 1 -27.51 -71.57 49.15
N ALA A 2 -28.32 -72.19 48.30
CA ALA A 2 -28.26 -72.15 46.84
C ALA A 2 -28.45 -70.74 46.22
N LEU A 3 -27.76 -70.53 45.09
CA LEU A 3 -28.03 -69.46 44.12
C LEU A 3 -29.42 -69.65 43.48
N PRO A 4 -30.18 -68.59 43.18
CA PRO A 4 -31.30 -68.67 42.25
C PRO A 4 -30.85 -68.39 40.81
N ASN A 5 -31.40 -69.20 39.91
CA ASN A 5 -31.13 -69.25 38.48
C ASN A 5 -31.53 -68.00 37.70
N TRP A 6 -30.73 -67.75 36.65
CA TRP A 6 -30.98 -66.89 35.50
C TRP A 6 -32.27 -67.24 34.74
N HIS A 7 -32.94 -66.22 34.20
CA HIS A 7 -33.94 -66.35 33.12
C HIS A 7 -33.34 -65.79 31.80
N PRO A 8 -33.45 -66.46 30.64
CA PRO A 8 -32.73 -66.09 29.41
C PRO A 8 -33.32 -64.92 28.60
N ASP A 9 -34.46 -64.35 29.01
CA ASP A 9 -35.22 -63.42 28.15
C ASP A 9 -34.79 -61.95 28.25
N ALA A 10 -33.84 -61.60 29.14
CA ALA A 10 -33.36 -60.23 29.31
C ALA A 10 -32.27 -59.82 28.29
N GLU A 11 -31.46 -60.77 27.80
CA GLU A 11 -30.40 -60.49 26.83
C GLU A 11 -30.94 -60.24 25.42
N GLU A 12 -32.04 -60.87 25.02
CA GLU A 12 -32.58 -60.70 23.67
C GLU A 12 -33.37 -59.39 23.51
N ILE A 13 -33.98 -58.90 24.59
CA ILE A 13 -34.61 -57.56 24.63
C ILE A 13 -33.54 -56.45 24.67
N ALA A 14 -32.39 -56.69 25.31
CA ALA A 14 -31.27 -55.76 25.33
C ALA A 14 -30.56 -55.67 23.96
N ARG A 15 -30.38 -56.80 23.24
CA ARG A 15 -29.74 -56.80 21.90
C ARG A 15 -30.57 -56.07 20.83
N ARG A 16 -31.90 -56.24 20.83
CA ARG A 16 -32.78 -55.54 19.86
C ARG A 16 -32.90 -54.03 20.12
N ARG A 17 -32.58 -53.55 21.33
CA ARG A 17 -32.56 -52.11 21.66
C ARG A 17 -31.26 -51.43 21.22
N VAL A 18 -30.14 -52.17 21.21
CA VAL A 18 -28.83 -51.67 20.79
C VAL A 18 -28.72 -51.59 19.26
N GLU A 19 -29.25 -52.56 18.52
CA GLU A 19 -29.14 -52.58 17.04
C GLU A 19 -30.02 -51.53 16.34
N GLY A 20 -31.12 -51.09 16.96
CA GLY A 20 -31.96 -50.01 16.44
C GLY A 20 -31.44 -48.59 16.73
N GLN A 21 -30.53 -48.44 17.69
CA GLN A 21 -29.92 -47.15 18.06
C GLN A 21 -28.59 -46.90 17.36
N THR A 22 -27.86 -47.93 16.92
CA THR A 22 -26.59 -47.77 16.22
C THR A 22 -26.74 -47.27 14.78
N GLY A 23 -27.85 -47.58 14.09
CA GLY A 23 -28.09 -47.12 12.72
C GLY A 23 -28.39 -45.61 12.63
N TYR A 24 -29.25 -45.10 13.52
CA TYR A 24 -29.57 -43.67 13.60
C TYR A 24 -28.39 -42.83 14.10
N ASP A 25 -27.58 -43.34 15.02
CA ASP A 25 -26.42 -42.62 15.57
C ASP A 25 -25.22 -42.62 14.59
N LEU A 26 -25.09 -43.62 13.71
CA LEU A 26 -24.13 -43.62 12.60
C LEU A 26 -24.56 -42.70 11.45
N GLN A 27 -25.86 -42.61 11.14
CA GLN A 27 -26.36 -41.69 10.11
C GLN A 27 -26.32 -40.23 10.59
N LEU A 28 -26.62 -39.97 11.87
CA LEU A 28 -26.42 -38.66 12.51
C LEU A 28 -24.93 -38.32 12.65
N ARG A 29 -24.04 -39.27 12.95
CA ARG A 29 -22.60 -39.00 12.94
C ARG A 29 -22.04 -38.79 11.54
N GLN A 30 -22.55 -39.45 10.49
CA GLN A 30 -22.13 -39.16 9.12
C GLN A 30 -22.66 -37.81 8.61
N THR A 31 -23.88 -37.42 8.97
CA THR A 31 -24.40 -36.08 8.65
C THR A 31 -23.76 -34.97 9.50
N PHE A 32 -23.46 -35.22 10.79
CA PHE A 32 -22.72 -34.26 11.63
C PHE A 32 -21.21 -34.20 11.36
N GLN A 33 -20.61 -35.21 10.71
CA GLN A 33 -19.20 -35.19 10.31
C GLN A 33 -18.99 -34.60 8.91
N GLU A 34 -20.02 -34.60 8.06
CA GLU A 34 -20.03 -33.84 6.79
C GLU A 34 -20.30 -32.34 7.00
N ASP A 35 -21.00 -31.96 8.09
CA ASP A 35 -21.30 -30.55 8.43
C ASP A 35 -20.25 -29.86 9.34
N ILE A 36 -19.13 -30.51 9.69
CA ILE A 36 -18.01 -29.92 10.47
C ILE A 36 -16.71 -29.85 9.64
N ASN A 37 -16.84 -29.83 8.31
CA ASN A 37 -15.78 -29.36 7.40
C ASN A 37 -16.21 -28.12 6.60
N VAL A 38 -17.12 -27.31 7.15
CA VAL A 38 -17.02 -25.87 6.90
C VAL A 38 -15.80 -25.43 7.70
N VAL A 39 -14.62 -25.49 7.07
CA VAL A 39 -13.55 -24.58 7.45
C VAL A 39 -14.22 -23.21 7.38
N SER A 40 -14.59 -22.67 8.55
CA SER A 40 -14.97 -21.28 8.66
C SER A 40 -13.85 -20.54 7.97
N MET A 41 -14.11 -20.00 6.77
CA MET A 41 -13.15 -19.14 6.11
C MET A 41 -12.94 -18.00 7.08
N THR A 42 -11.81 -18.03 7.78
CA THR A 42 -11.40 -16.94 8.66
C THR A 42 -10.94 -15.84 7.72
N ARG A 43 -11.92 -15.09 7.20
CA ARG A 43 -11.67 -13.90 6.40
C ARG A 43 -11.47 -12.73 7.33
N ARG A 44 -10.38 -12.00 7.13
CA ARG A 44 -10.10 -10.77 7.85
C ARG A 44 -9.71 -9.69 6.86
N ASP A 45 -10.46 -8.60 6.87
CA ASP A 45 -10.13 -7.41 6.13
C ASP A 45 -9.50 -6.37 7.08
N VAL A 46 -8.53 -5.60 6.60
CA VAL A 46 -7.85 -4.54 7.35
C VAL A 46 -7.68 -3.33 6.42
N LEU A 47 -8.09 -2.15 6.88
CA LEU A 47 -7.88 -0.91 6.14
C LEU A 47 -6.40 -0.56 6.07
N LEU A 48 -5.87 -0.41 4.85
CA LEU A 48 -4.50 0.04 4.60
C LEU A 48 -4.48 1.54 4.30
N ASP A 49 -5.26 1.97 3.32
CA ASP A 49 -5.32 3.36 2.88
C ASP A 49 -6.75 3.75 2.52
N LEU A 50 -7.05 5.04 2.65
CA LEU A 50 -8.29 5.64 2.16
C LEU A 50 -8.01 6.97 1.46
N ASP A 51 -8.84 7.29 0.49
CA ASP A 51 -8.96 8.59 -0.16
C ASP A 51 -10.42 9.03 -0.08
N LEU A 52 -10.69 10.03 0.77
CA LEU A 52 -12.02 10.52 1.07
C LEU A 52 -12.26 11.83 0.31
N SER A 53 -13.24 11.85 -0.58
CA SER A 53 -13.71 13.05 -1.26
C SER A 53 -15.10 13.46 -0.77
N PRO A 54 -15.58 14.66 -1.11
CA PRO A 54 -16.94 15.09 -0.77
C PRO A 54 -18.05 14.23 -1.42
N SER A 55 -17.75 13.49 -2.48
CA SER A 55 -18.75 12.73 -3.26
C SER A 55 -18.53 11.22 -3.23
N ASP A 56 -17.28 10.79 -3.15
CA ASP A 56 -16.89 9.38 -3.25
C ASP A 56 -15.75 9.05 -2.29
N CYS A 57 -15.50 7.75 -2.11
CA CYS A 57 -14.35 7.29 -1.34
C CYS A 57 -13.71 6.06 -1.97
N LEU A 58 -12.38 6.05 -2.00
CA LEU A 58 -11.60 4.89 -2.39
C LEU A 58 -10.91 4.29 -1.16
N TYR A 59 -11.02 2.98 -1.01
CA TYR A 59 -10.39 2.22 0.06
C TYR A 59 -9.43 1.18 -0.54
N ARG A 60 -8.29 1.02 0.12
CA ARG A 60 -7.32 -0.05 -0.13
C ARG A 60 -7.26 -0.90 1.13
N LEU A 61 -7.57 -2.19 1.00
CA LEU A 61 -7.71 -3.11 2.13
C LEU A 61 -6.77 -4.30 1.96
N ARG A 62 -6.21 -4.80 3.04
CA ARG A 62 -5.60 -6.12 3.12
C ARG A 62 -6.68 -7.13 3.44
N ARG A 63 -6.89 -8.09 2.54
CA ARG A 63 -7.75 -9.26 2.73
C ARG A 63 -6.89 -10.47 3.04
N GLU A 64 -7.12 -11.07 4.20
CA GLU A 64 -6.54 -12.35 4.62
C GLU A 64 -7.59 -13.44 4.50
N GLU A 65 -7.26 -14.52 3.78
CA GLU A 65 -8.14 -15.64 3.53
C GLU A 65 -7.29 -16.91 3.35
N ASN A 66 -7.56 -17.94 4.15
CA ASN A 66 -6.90 -19.25 4.08
C ASN A 66 -5.35 -19.16 4.05
N ASP A 67 -4.77 -18.40 4.98
CA ASP A 67 -3.33 -18.12 5.12
C ASP A 67 -2.69 -17.33 3.95
N ALA A 68 -3.49 -16.85 2.99
CA ALA A 68 -3.04 -15.92 1.96
C ALA A 68 -3.50 -14.51 2.29
N ALA A 69 -2.60 -13.54 2.12
CA ALA A 69 -2.93 -12.12 2.18
C ALA A 69 -2.85 -11.51 0.77
N ARG A 70 -3.82 -10.68 0.42
CA ARG A 70 -3.80 -9.87 -0.80
C ARG A 70 -4.35 -8.49 -0.52
N VAL A 71 -4.08 -7.57 -1.42
CA VAL A 71 -4.67 -6.23 -1.37
C VAL A 71 -5.84 -6.16 -2.34
N ILE A 72 -6.93 -5.54 -1.90
CA ILE A 72 -8.15 -5.30 -2.66
C ILE A 72 -8.53 -3.82 -2.58
N TYR A 73 -9.32 -3.37 -3.54
CA TYR A 73 -9.75 -1.99 -3.63
C TYR A 73 -11.27 -1.88 -3.68
N VAL A 74 -11.81 -0.89 -2.99
CA VAL A 74 -13.24 -0.60 -2.97
C VAL A 74 -13.44 0.86 -3.34
N HIS A 75 -14.27 1.13 -4.34
CA HIS A 75 -14.68 2.48 -4.71
C HIS A 75 -16.16 2.64 -4.40
N VAL A 76 -16.46 3.46 -3.40
CA VAL A 76 -17.83 3.85 -3.06
C VAL A 76 -18.11 5.15 -3.78
N VAL A 77 -18.84 5.07 -4.89
CA VAL A 77 -19.13 6.20 -5.80
C VAL A 77 -20.10 7.20 -5.16
N ASP A 78 -21.07 6.67 -4.40
CA ASP A 78 -22.07 7.45 -3.68
C ASP A 78 -21.78 7.34 -2.19
N ILE A 79 -21.04 8.31 -1.63
CA ILE A 79 -20.50 8.20 -0.27
C ILE A 79 -21.56 8.09 0.82
N ASP A 80 -22.76 8.60 0.58
CA ASP A 80 -23.89 8.53 1.51
C ASP A 80 -24.50 7.12 1.64
N LEU A 81 -24.00 6.15 0.87
CA LEU A 81 -24.22 4.72 1.13
C LEU A 81 -23.53 4.25 2.43
N LEU A 82 -22.55 5.00 2.93
CA LEU A 82 -21.87 4.73 4.20
C LEU A 82 -22.24 5.79 5.24
N PRO A 83 -22.54 5.37 6.50
CA PRO A 83 -22.62 6.29 7.62
C PRO A 83 -21.35 7.14 7.75
N GLU A 84 -21.47 8.39 8.18
CA GLU A 84 -20.34 9.33 8.29
C GLU A 84 -19.25 8.78 9.22
N GLU A 85 -19.65 8.17 10.33
CA GLU A 85 -18.76 7.52 11.29
C GLU A 85 -17.97 6.34 10.68
N SER A 86 -18.52 5.70 9.65
CA SER A 86 -17.92 4.54 8.98
C SER A 86 -16.95 4.95 7.88
N GLN A 87 -17.02 6.18 7.37
CA GLN A 87 -16.19 6.61 6.24
C GLN A 87 -14.69 6.63 6.56
N THR A 88 -14.31 6.79 7.85
CA THR A 88 -12.91 6.87 8.30
C THR A 88 -12.54 5.87 9.41
N SER A 89 -13.52 5.29 10.10
CA SER A 89 -13.29 4.29 11.15
C SER A 89 -13.09 2.90 10.54
N ALA A 90 -11.87 2.36 10.61
CA ALA A 90 -11.54 1.09 9.96
C ALA A 90 -12.48 -0.08 10.34
N PHE A 91 -12.87 -0.18 11.62
CA PHE A 91 -13.76 -1.26 12.08
C PHE A 91 -15.19 -1.08 11.56
N GLU A 92 -15.75 0.13 11.70
CA GLU A 92 -17.11 0.44 11.27
C GLU A 92 -17.24 0.36 9.73
N LEU A 93 -16.21 0.85 9.01
CA LEU A 93 -16.08 0.74 7.56
C LEU A 93 -16.22 -0.70 7.09
N ILE A 94 -15.38 -1.60 7.61
CA ILE A 94 -15.36 -3.00 7.16
C ILE A 94 -16.69 -3.68 7.49
N ARG A 95 -17.26 -3.40 8.67
CA ARG A 95 -18.57 -3.93 9.08
C ARG A 95 -19.68 -3.50 8.13
N ASP A 96 -19.67 -2.26 7.68
CA ASP A 96 -20.73 -1.75 6.81
C ASP A 96 -20.49 -2.17 5.35
N LEU A 97 -19.24 -2.18 4.88
CA LEU A 97 -18.87 -2.72 3.58
C LEU A 97 -19.24 -4.21 3.44
N SER A 98 -19.08 -5.01 4.50
CA SER A 98 -19.41 -6.44 4.46
C SER A 98 -20.89 -6.74 4.33
N ARG A 99 -21.77 -5.73 4.41
CA ARG A 99 -23.22 -5.89 4.19
C ARG A 99 -23.60 -5.84 2.71
N PHE A 100 -22.72 -5.32 1.86
CA PHE A 100 -23.00 -5.22 0.43
C PHE A 100 -22.90 -6.59 -0.25
N ARG A 101 -23.78 -6.82 -1.23
CA ARG A 101 -23.85 -8.09 -1.96
C ARG A 101 -22.55 -8.33 -2.73
N GLY A 102 -22.04 -9.55 -2.63
CA GLY A 102 -20.82 -9.95 -3.34
C GLY A 102 -19.53 -9.47 -2.67
N TRP A 103 -19.60 -8.86 -1.48
CA TRP A 103 -18.42 -8.57 -0.66
C TRP A 103 -17.49 -9.79 -0.52
N ASP A 104 -18.13 -10.94 -0.34
CA ASP A 104 -17.45 -12.19 -0.07
C ASP A 104 -16.96 -12.95 -1.31
N ASP A 105 -17.28 -12.45 -2.50
CA ASP A 105 -16.88 -13.05 -3.76
C ASP A 105 -15.38 -12.80 -4.05
N SER A 106 -14.86 -13.48 -5.08
CA SER A 106 -13.49 -13.29 -5.54
C SER A 106 -13.39 -12.13 -6.53
N TRP A 107 -12.88 -10.99 -6.07
CA TRP A 107 -12.60 -9.79 -6.87
C TRP A 107 -11.35 -9.07 -6.35
N ASP A 108 -10.71 -8.26 -7.20
CA ASP A 108 -9.58 -7.40 -6.83
C ASP A 108 -10.01 -5.95 -6.63
N THR A 109 -11.03 -5.51 -7.39
CA THR A 109 -11.68 -4.22 -7.20
C THR A 109 -13.19 -4.39 -7.06
N LEU A 110 -13.84 -3.55 -6.27
CA LEU A 110 -15.29 -3.52 -6.12
C LEU A 110 -15.78 -2.08 -6.21
N THR A 111 -16.72 -1.81 -7.12
CA THR A 111 -17.39 -0.51 -7.21
C THR A 111 -18.79 -0.63 -6.64
N ILE A 112 -19.13 0.26 -5.70
CA ILE A 112 -20.41 0.31 -5.01
C ILE A 112 -21.04 1.65 -5.33
N SER A 113 -22.24 1.62 -5.91
CA SER A 113 -22.99 2.81 -6.32
C SER A 113 -24.48 2.59 -6.19
N LYS A 114 -25.26 3.68 -6.18
CA LYS A 114 -26.71 3.62 -6.26
C LYS A 114 -27.16 3.18 -7.66
N SER A 115 -28.28 2.49 -7.70
CA SER A 115 -28.97 2.08 -8.92
C SER A 115 -30.43 2.54 -8.83
N GLY A 116 -30.66 3.85 -8.99
CA GLY A 116 -31.95 4.48 -8.68
C GLY A 116 -32.07 4.88 -7.21
N ASP A 117 -33.30 5.06 -6.73
CA ASP A 117 -33.55 5.72 -5.44
C ASP A 117 -33.19 4.86 -4.21
N THR A 118 -33.29 3.53 -4.32
CA THR A 118 -33.14 2.61 -3.18
C THR A 118 -32.23 1.42 -3.43
N ASP A 119 -31.95 1.08 -4.68
CA ASP A 119 -31.12 -0.08 -4.97
C ASP A 119 -29.64 0.30 -4.97
N VAL A 120 -28.82 -0.66 -4.54
CA VAL A 120 -27.36 -0.55 -4.56
C VAL A 120 -26.82 -1.57 -5.55
N GLN A 121 -25.98 -1.11 -6.47
CA GLN A 121 -25.23 -1.94 -7.39
C GLN A 121 -23.81 -2.15 -6.88
N CYS A 122 -23.37 -3.40 -6.91
CA CYS A 122 -22.00 -3.81 -6.59
C CYS A 122 -21.40 -4.46 -7.83
N VAL A 123 -20.37 -3.84 -8.41
CA VAL A 123 -19.73 -4.29 -9.65
C VAL A 123 -18.29 -4.72 -9.35
N PRO A 124 -17.99 -6.03 -9.37
CA PRO A 124 -16.62 -6.49 -9.20
C PRO A 124 -15.78 -6.16 -10.44
N ASN A 125 -14.52 -5.83 -10.23
CA ASN A 125 -13.50 -5.56 -11.24
C ASN A 125 -13.88 -4.47 -12.26
N ALA A 126 -14.69 -3.49 -11.85
CA ALA A 126 -15.17 -2.41 -12.72
C ALA A 126 -14.06 -1.44 -13.15
N PHE A 127 -12.98 -1.34 -12.37
CA PHE A 127 -11.79 -0.54 -12.71
C PHE A 127 -10.52 -1.36 -12.59
N LYS A 128 -9.53 -0.97 -13.40
CA LYS A 128 -8.22 -1.61 -13.44
C LYS A 128 -7.33 -1.09 -12.31
N LEU A 129 -6.64 -2.01 -11.66
CA LEU A 129 -5.57 -1.69 -10.72
C LEU A 129 -4.44 -0.89 -11.39
N HIS A 130 -4.01 0.19 -10.74
CA HIS A 130 -2.97 1.11 -11.23
C HIS A 130 -1.57 0.47 -11.27
N ALA A 131 -0.69 0.88 -12.16
CA ALA A 131 0.67 0.32 -12.13
C ALA A 131 1.64 1.36 -12.64
N ILE A 132 2.83 1.37 -12.07
CA ILE A 132 3.96 2.06 -12.70
C ILE A 132 4.20 1.37 -14.04
N PRO A 133 4.24 2.13 -15.17
CA PRO A 133 4.48 1.55 -16.48
C PRO A 133 5.80 0.78 -16.53
N GLN A 134 5.81 -0.38 -17.19
CA GLN A 134 7.03 -1.19 -17.35
C GLN A 134 8.14 -0.46 -18.12
N SER A 135 7.79 0.50 -18.97
CA SER A 135 8.78 1.36 -19.65
C SER A 135 9.58 2.23 -18.69
N ILE A 136 9.03 2.51 -17.50
CA ILE A 136 9.68 3.32 -16.46
C ILE A 136 10.35 2.44 -15.40
N ALA A 137 9.68 1.35 -14.99
CA ALA A 137 10.26 0.33 -14.11
C ALA A 137 11.29 -0.53 -14.88
N CYS A 138 12.40 0.10 -15.26
CA CYS A 138 13.45 -0.46 -16.10
C CYS A 138 14.74 -0.80 -15.33
N GLY A 139 15.40 -1.87 -15.74
CA GLY A 139 16.63 -2.35 -15.10
C GLY A 139 16.41 -3.62 -14.27
N SER A 140 17.51 -4.17 -13.76
CA SER A 140 17.49 -5.39 -12.94
C SER A 140 17.56 -5.01 -11.47
N TYR A 141 16.39 -4.79 -10.87
CA TYR A 141 16.24 -4.48 -9.46
C TYR A 141 15.48 -5.62 -8.75
N PRO A 142 15.78 -5.90 -7.47
CA PRO A 142 14.98 -6.82 -6.66
C PRO A 142 13.53 -6.36 -6.57
N LEU A 143 12.63 -7.34 -6.43
CA LEU A 143 11.19 -7.14 -6.26
C LEU A 143 10.81 -7.49 -4.82
N PHE A 144 10.10 -6.59 -4.17
CA PHE A 144 9.60 -6.75 -2.80
C PHE A 144 8.07 -6.72 -2.80
N ASP A 145 7.43 -7.72 -2.20
CA ASP A 145 5.99 -7.65 -1.95
C ASP A 145 5.74 -6.61 -0.86
N ILE A 146 4.81 -5.69 -1.10
CA ILE A 146 4.46 -4.67 -0.11
C ILE A 146 3.95 -5.28 1.21
N LEU A 147 3.33 -6.46 1.17
CA LEU A 147 2.81 -7.13 2.36
C LEU A 147 3.90 -7.81 3.20
N ASP A 148 5.09 -8.03 2.63
CA ASP A 148 6.26 -8.60 3.31
C ASP A 148 7.15 -7.53 3.96
N LEU A 149 6.89 -6.24 3.69
CA LEU A 149 7.65 -5.14 4.27
C LEU A 149 7.20 -4.86 5.72
N GLU A 150 8.15 -4.87 6.65
CA GLU A 150 7.89 -4.48 8.03
C GLU A 150 7.89 -2.95 8.15
N VAL A 151 6.73 -2.36 8.39
CA VAL A 151 6.60 -0.90 8.58
C VAL A 151 7.08 -0.50 9.97
N ILE A 152 8.17 0.26 10.02
CA ILE A 152 8.72 0.82 11.27
C ILE A 152 7.96 2.09 11.65
N THR A 153 7.79 3.01 10.68
CA THR A 153 7.00 4.23 10.88
C THR A 153 6.46 4.75 9.56
N SER A 154 5.23 5.25 9.56
CA SER A 154 4.67 6.00 8.44
C SER A 154 5.05 7.47 8.58
N LYS A 155 5.65 8.06 7.54
CA LYS A 155 6.11 9.46 7.54
C LYS A 155 5.12 10.39 6.84
N LYS A 156 4.66 9.97 5.66
CA LYS A 156 3.62 10.62 4.85
C LYS A 156 2.71 9.51 4.30
N PRO A 157 1.51 9.80 3.79
CA PRO A 157 0.63 8.76 3.24
C PRO A 157 1.31 7.85 2.20
N ARG A 158 2.16 8.42 1.32
CA ARG A 158 2.92 7.67 0.30
C ARG A 158 4.34 7.25 0.71
N VAL A 159 4.76 7.54 1.95
CA VAL A 159 6.14 7.35 2.39
C VAL A 159 6.20 6.67 3.76
N ALA A 160 6.80 5.49 3.80
CA ALA A 160 7.02 4.75 5.03
C ALA A 160 8.51 4.41 5.21
N TYR A 161 8.97 4.40 6.45
CA TYR A 161 10.24 3.81 6.82
C TYR A 161 10.01 2.34 7.14
N VAL A 162 10.69 1.46 6.43
CA VAL A 162 10.43 0.02 6.45
C VAL A 162 11.72 -0.78 6.58
N LYS A 163 11.59 -2.05 6.97
CA LYS A 163 12.64 -3.04 6.82
C LYS A 163 12.30 -3.98 5.67
N ASN A 164 13.23 -4.14 4.73
CA ASN A 164 13.06 -5.00 3.55
C ASN A 164 13.58 -6.44 3.77
N GLY A 165 13.83 -6.82 5.03
CA GLY A 165 14.48 -8.06 5.44
C GLY A 165 15.95 -7.90 5.78
N THR A 166 16.72 -7.15 4.97
CA THR A 166 18.18 -6.99 5.15
C THR A 166 18.58 -5.65 5.75
N GLU A 167 17.90 -4.58 5.36
CA GLU A 167 18.24 -3.20 5.73
C GLU A 167 16.99 -2.37 6.02
N GLN A 168 17.21 -1.19 6.61
CA GLN A 168 16.16 -0.19 6.78
C GLN A 168 16.21 0.79 5.60
N CYS A 169 15.05 1.09 5.03
CA CYS A 169 14.92 1.86 3.81
C CYS A 169 13.61 2.67 3.79
N TYR A 170 13.50 3.61 2.85
CA TYR A 170 12.26 4.34 2.61
C TYR A 170 11.46 3.70 1.49
N LEU A 171 10.23 3.31 1.79
CA LEU A 171 9.20 2.93 0.82
C LEU A 171 8.53 4.19 0.29
N LYS A 172 8.49 4.33 -1.04
CA LYS A 172 7.65 5.29 -1.75
C LYS A 172 6.72 4.55 -2.70
N TYR A 173 5.41 4.81 -2.65
CA TYR A 173 4.43 4.08 -3.46
C TYR A 173 3.17 4.88 -3.74
N ALA A 174 2.49 4.50 -4.83
CA ALA A 174 1.17 4.98 -5.17
C ALA A 174 0.12 4.06 -4.51
N ARG A 175 -0.66 4.63 -3.60
CA ARG A 175 -1.81 3.97 -2.97
C ARG A 175 -2.96 3.86 -3.96
N PHE A 176 -3.16 4.88 -4.79
CA PHE A 176 -4.26 4.98 -5.77
C PHE A 176 -3.78 5.39 -7.17
N ALA A 177 -4.67 5.26 -8.16
CA ALA A 177 -4.36 5.49 -9.57
C ALA A 177 -3.92 6.93 -9.87
N PHE A 178 -4.53 7.92 -9.24
CA PHE A 178 -4.17 9.33 -9.44
C PHE A 178 -2.75 9.64 -8.94
N GLU A 179 -2.18 8.82 -8.06
CA GLU A 179 -0.83 9.01 -7.51
C GLU A 179 0.30 8.45 -8.40
N ILE A 180 -0.04 7.66 -9.42
CA ILE A 180 0.95 6.99 -10.28
C ILE A 180 1.82 7.99 -11.03
N GLN A 181 1.27 9.11 -11.49
CA GLN A 181 2.03 10.08 -12.29
C GLN A 181 3.24 10.63 -11.52
N TRP A 182 3.03 11.08 -10.28
CA TRP A 182 4.09 11.61 -9.41
C TRP A 182 5.10 10.54 -9.02
N THR A 183 4.61 9.34 -8.68
CA THR A 183 5.46 8.19 -8.33
C THR A 183 6.33 7.77 -9.52
N THR A 184 5.79 7.81 -10.73
CA THR A 184 6.49 7.45 -11.98
C THR A 184 7.53 8.50 -12.33
N GLN A 185 7.19 9.79 -12.19
CA GLN A 185 8.11 10.90 -12.43
C GLN A 185 9.31 10.84 -11.47
N GLU A 186 9.04 10.67 -10.18
CA GLU A 186 10.07 10.52 -9.17
C GLU A 186 10.99 9.31 -9.45
N LEU A 187 10.41 8.14 -9.75
CA LEU A 187 11.18 6.95 -10.09
C LEU A 187 12.06 7.16 -11.33
N GLY A 188 11.57 7.89 -12.34
CA GLY A 188 12.32 8.25 -13.53
C GLY A 188 13.59 9.04 -13.21
N ALA A 189 13.51 9.99 -12.29
CA ALA A 189 14.67 10.76 -11.84
C ALA A 189 15.69 9.89 -11.10
N TYR A 190 15.24 9.01 -10.20
CA TYR A 190 16.12 8.05 -9.53
C TYR A 190 16.81 7.11 -10.52
N HIS A 191 16.11 6.63 -11.55
CA HIS A 191 16.74 5.86 -12.63
C HIS A 191 17.79 6.66 -13.38
N ALA A 192 17.50 7.90 -13.76
CA ALA A 192 18.45 8.76 -14.45
C ALA A 192 19.71 9.03 -13.61
N LEU A 193 19.56 9.18 -12.29
CA LEU A 193 20.68 9.35 -11.35
C LEU A 193 21.49 8.06 -11.19
N ALA A 194 20.81 6.91 -11.05
CA ALA A 194 21.45 5.60 -10.93
C ALA A 194 22.28 5.25 -12.19
N GLN A 195 21.74 5.50 -13.38
CA GLN A 195 22.44 5.29 -14.66
C GLN A 195 23.73 6.12 -14.75
N LYS A 196 23.70 7.36 -14.25
CA LYS A 196 24.86 8.26 -14.19
C LYS A 196 25.76 8.01 -12.98
N LYS A 197 25.44 7.02 -12.13
CA LYS A 197 26.15 6.69 -10.88
C LYS A 197 26.29 7.91 -9.95
N SER A 198 25.30 8.80 -10.01
CA SER A 198 25.29 10.00 -9.18
C SER A 198 24.98 9.65 -7.73
N ARG A 199 25.61 10.38 -6.81
CA ARG A 199 25.33 10.30 -5.37
C ARG A 199 24.53 11.51 -4.90
N LEU A 200 23.91 12.28 -5.79
CA LEU A 200 23.15 13.48 -5.41
C LEU A 200 21.79 13.16 -4.79
N ALA A 201 21.35 11.90 -4.78
CA ALA A 201 20.10 11.44 -4.17
C ALA A 201 20.29 10.05 -3.56
N PRO A 202 19.36 9.56 -2.72
CA PRO A 202 19.37 8.17 -2.25
C PRO A 202 19.47 7.15 -3.40
N GLN A 203 20.12 6.02 -3.14
CA GLN A 203 20.13 4.91 -4.09
C GLN A 203 18.77 4.23 -4.19
N LEU A 204 18.38 3.87 -5.42
CA LEU A 204 17.25 2.98 -5.67
C LEU A 204 17.65 1.54 -5.31
N LEU A 205 16.94 0.94 -4.37
CA LEU A 205 17.24 -0.40 -3.86
C LEU A 205 16.41 -1.50 -4.53
N GLY A 206 15.18 -1.18 -4.94
CA GLY A 206 14.28 -2.16 -5.53
C GLY A 206 12.91 -1.63 -5.87
N TYR A 207 12.11 -2.45 -6.54
CA TYR A 207 10.70 -2.15 -6.79
C TYR A 207 9.82 -2.84 -5.78
N VAL A 208 8.69 -2.19 -5.51
CA VAL A 208 7.67 -2.69 -4.62
C VAL A 208 6.44 -3.04 -5.43
N PHE A 209 6.00 -4.28 -5.30
CA PHE A 209 4.87 -4.82 -6.03
C PHE A 209 3.71 -5.18 -5.09
N GLU A 210 2.55 -5.36 -5.72
CA GLU A 210 1.36 -5.83 -5.05
C GLU A 210 0.64 -6.89 -5.89
N GLY A 211 0.13 -7.92 -5.20
CA GLY A 211 -0.71 -8.96 -5.78
C GLY A 211 0.04 -10.00 -6.61
N PRO A 212 -0.66 -11.07 -7.03
CA PRO A 212 -0.04 -12.25 -7.65
C PRO A 212 0.62 -11.94 -9.00
N ASN A 213 0.16 -10.90 -9.69
CA ASN A 213 0.72 -10.46 -10.98
C ASN A 213 1.95 -9.56 -10.81
N ARG A 214 2.43 -9.33 -9.58
CA ARG A 214 3.57 -8.47 -9.26
C ARG A 214 3.45 -7.07 -9.87
N ARG A 215 2.28 -6.46 -9.68
CA ARG A 215 1.97 -5.11 -10.17
C ARG A 215 2.86 -4.12 -9.43
N ILE A 216 3.78 -3.45 -10.14
CA ILE A 216 4.68 -2.47 -9.53
C ILE A 216 3.88 -1.21 -9.16
N ILE A 217 3.91 -0.85 -7.88
CA ILE A 217 3.19 0.30 -7.34
C ILE A 217 4.13 1.32 -6.67
N GLY A 218 5.40 0.97 -6.47
CA GLY A 218 6.36 1.81 -5.78
C GLY A 218 7.77 1.28 -5.85
N PHE A 219 8.63 1.82 -4.99
CA PHE A 219 10.05 1.52 -4.94
C PHE A 219 10.63 1.77 -3.55
N LEU A 220 11.82 1.20 -3.30
CA LEU A 220 12.59 1.38 -2.08
C LEU A 220 13.82 2.25 -2.34
N LEU A 221 14.09 3.16 -1.41
CA LEU A 221 15.25 4.04 -1.42
C LEU A 221 16.13 3.81 -0.19
N GLU A 222 17.44 4.00 -0.38
CA GLU A 222 18.42 4.06 0.71
C GLU A 222 17.97 5.02 1.82
N ALA A 223 18.09 4.57 3.07
CA ALA A 223 17.90 5.44 4.22
C ALA A 223 19.13 6.33 4.41
N LEU A 224 18.96 7.63 4.19
CA LEU A 224 20.03 8.60 4.40
C LEU A 224 20.11 9.05 5.86
N VAL A 225 21.35 9.15 6.37
CA VAL A 225 21.65 9.80 7.64
C VAL A 225 22.17 11.21 7.35
N GLY A 226 21.43 12.21 7.81
CA GLY A 226 21.77 13.60 7.62
C GLY A 226 20.77 14.52 8.31
N ARG A 227 21.00 15.82 8.20
CA ARG A 227 20.08 16.86 8.68
C ARG A 227 19.49 17.63 7.51
N PRO A 228 18.28 18.20 7.63
CA PRO A 228 17.80 19.20 6.67
C PRO A 228 18.82 20.33 6.47
N ALA A 229 18.87 20.85 5.26
CA ALA A 229 19.71 21.99 4.91
C ALA A 229 19.24 23.25 5.65
N ASN A 230 20.15 24.19 5.87
CA ASN A 230 19.82 25.50 6.39
C ASN A 230 20.61 26.58 5.66
N ILE A 231 20.39 27.85 6.03
CA ILE A 231 21.02 28.99 5.35
C ILE A 231 22.55 28.92 5.27
N THR A 232 23.23 28.30 6.24
CA THR A 232 24.70 28.17 6.20
C THR A 232 25.19 27.21 5.11
N ASP A 233 24.30 26.35 4.60
CA ASP A 233 24.60 25.39 3.55
C ASP A 233 24.31 25.94 2.14
N GLU A 234 23.87 27.20 2.00
CA GLU A 234 23.42 27.80 0.72
C GLU A 234 24.39 27.53 -0.42
N LYS A 235 25.69 27.77 -0.19
CA LYS A 235 26.72 27.55 -1.20
C LYS A 235 26.88 26.07 -1.60
N LEU A 236 26.87 25.17 -0.63
CA LEU A 236 26.99 23.72 -0.89
C LEU A 236 25.76 23.20 -1.64
N CYS A 237 24.57 23.68 -1.27
CA CYS A 237 23.32 23.31 -1.92
C CYS A 237 23.29 23.84 -3.36
N GLU A 238 23.76 25.06 -3.61
CA GLU A 238 23.87 25.64 -4.96
C GLU A 238 24.80 24.82 -5.85
N GLU A 239 25.97 24.42 -5.36
CA GLU A 239 26.92 23.58 -6.09
C GLU A 239 26.34 22.18 -6.39
N ALA A 240 25.64 21.58 -5.42
CA ALA A 240 24.98 20.29 -5.60
C ALA A 240 23.80 20.38 -6.58
N LEU A 241 23.02 21.46 -6.52
CA LEU A 241 21.89 21.69 -7.40
C LEU A 241 22.36 21.94 -8.84
N GLN A 242 23.43 22.71 -9.02
CA GLN A 242 24.07 22.86 -10.33
C GLN A 242 24.55 21.50 -10.86
N SER A 243 25.15 20.67 -10.00
CA SER A 243 25.55 19.32 -10.37
C SER A 243 24.35 18.45 -10.78
N LEU A 244 23.19 18.62 -10.15
CA LEU A 244 21.95 17.94 -10.55
C LEU A 244 21.48 18.42 -11.93
N HIS A 245 21.51 19.72 -12.17
CA HIS A 245 21.18 20.34 -13.45
C HIS A 245 22.10 19.88 -14.58
N ASP A 246 23.41 19.71 -14.31
CA ASP A 246 24.40 19.20 -15.27
C ASP A 246 24.13 17.74 -15.67
N LEU A 247 23.44 16.99 -14.81
CA LEU A 247 22.94 15.64 -15.12
C LEU A 247 21.64 15.67 -15.93
N GLY A 248 21.15 16.85 -16.30
CA GLY A 248 19.92 17.03 -17.07
C GLY A 248 18.65 16.82 -16.25
N ILE A 249 18.68 17.14 -14.95
CA ILE A 249 17.55 16.97 -14.03
C ILE A 249 17.34 18.28 -13.25
N THR A 250 16.14 18.83 -13.25
CA THR A 250 15.71 19.84 -12.27
C THR A 250 14.98 19.14 -11.13
N HIS A 251 15.01 19.73 -9.94
CA HIS A 251 14.31 19.19 -8.78
C HIS A 251 12.82 19.57 -8.79
N GLY A 252 12.48 20.77 -9.23
CA GLY A 252 11.10 21.31 -9.23
C GLY A 252 10.70 21.98 -7.92
N ASP A 253 11.05 21.37 -6.78
CA ASP A 253 10.84 21.90 -5.42
C ASP A 253 12.05 21.69 -4.46
N PRO A 254 13.22 22.29 -4.75
CA PRO A 254 14.40 22.14 -3.91
C PRO A 254 14.28 23.01 -2.65
N ASN A 255 13.43 22.62 -1.70
CA ASN A 255 13.28 23.29 -0.41
C ASN A 255 14.21 22.68 0.66
N LYS A 256 14.37 23.34 1.81
CA LYS A 256 15.31 22.94 2.87
C LYS A 256 15.04 21.54 3.48
N GLU A 257 13.80 21.09 3.43
CA GLU A 257 13.37 19.77 3.92
C GLU A 257 13.66 18.66 2.89
N ASN A 258 13.74 19.02 1.61
CA ASN A 258 14.05 18.13 0.50
C ASN A 258 15.57 18.02 0.21
N ILE A 259 16.40 18.71 1.00
CA ILE A 259 17.85 18.67 0.90
C ILE A 259 18.43 18.19 2.22
N LEU A 260 19.00 16.99 2.23
CA LEU A 260 19.68 16.42 3.39
C LEU A 260 21.19 16.66 3.29
N ILE A 261 21.78 17.29 4.30
CA ILE A 261 23.22 17.42 4.46
C ILE A 261 23.73 16.17 5.17
N THR A 262 24.49 15.36 4.43
CA THR A 262 25.14 14.14 4.92
C THR A 262 26.65 14.37 5.06
N ASP A 263 27.36 13.41 5.65
CA ASP A 263 28.85 13.42 5.71
C ASP A 263 29.51 13.45 4.32
N SER A 264 28.75 13.09 3.29
CA SER A 264 29.19 13.05 1.89
C SER A 264 28.60 14.16 1.04
N GLY A 265 28.09 15.21 1.68
CA GLY A 265 27.52 16.42 1.07
C GLY A 265 25.99 16.40 0.95
N PRO A 266 25.41 17.41 0.27
CA PRO A 266 23.97 17.51 0.06
C PRO A 266 23.40 16.34 -0.74
N ARG A 267 22.18 15.93 -0.40
CA ARG A 267 21.38 14.88 -1.05
C ARG A 267 19.96 15.38 -1.26
N PHE A 268 19.47 15.29 -2.48
CA PHE A 268 18.11 15.64 -2.86
C PHE A 268 17.17 14.45 -2.67
N ILE A 269 15.99 14.72 -2.10
CA ILE A 269 14.90 13.77 -1.92
C ILE A 269 13.60 14.42 -2.42
N ASP A 270 12.53 13.64 -2.62
CA ASP A 270 11.25 14.17 -3.09
C ASP A 270 11.33 14.75 -4.52
N LEU A 271 11.78 13.90 -5.46
CA LEU A 271 11.95 14.27 -6.87
C LEU A 271 10.64 14.14 -7.68
N GLU A 272 9.48 14.26 -7.04
CA GLU A 272 8.19 14.08 -7.72
C GLU A 272 7.82 15.20 -8.68
N ASP A 273 8.38 16.40 -8.46
CA ASP A 273 8.26 17.55 -9.37
C ASP A 273 9.45 17.69 -10.32
N SER A 274 10.35 16.71 -10.34
CA SER A 274 11.57 16.77 -11.14
C SER A 274 11.28 16.70 -12.64
N VAL A 275 12.02 17.46 -13.44
CA VAL A 275 11.87 17.47 -14.89
C VAL A 275 13.20 17.08 -15.53
N MET A 276 13.12 16.17 -16.50
CA MET A 276 14.26 15.79 -17.32
C MET A 276 14.49 16.86 -18.39
N GLN A 277 15.75 17.15 -18.71
CA GLN A 277 16.13 18.13 -19.71
C GLN A 277 15.37 17.91 -21.03
N PRO A 278 14.63 18.92 -21.54
CA PRO A 278 13.93 18.82 -22.81
C PRO A 278 14.94 18.77 -23.97
N LEU A 279 14.63 17.97 -25.00
CA LEU A 279 15.53 17.74 -26.14
C LEU A 279 15.70 18.98 -27.03
N ASP A 280 14.70 19.87 -27.07
CA ASP A 280 14.59 20.91 -28.10
C ASP A 280 14.20 22.30 -27.53
N ASN A 281 14.41 22.54 -26.23
CA ASN A 281 14.08 23.84 -25.63
C ASN A 281 15.10 24.31 -24.57
N PRO A 282 16.27 24.80 -25.00
CA PRO A 282 17.32 25.24 -24.08
C PRO A 282 16.91 26.47 -23.25
N GLN A 283 16.05 27.35 -23.78
CA GLN A 283 15.58 28.53 -23.06
C GLN A 283 14.64 28.15 -21.91
N ALA A 284 13.70 27.23 -22.14
CA ALA A 284 12.84 26.72 -21.08
C ALA A 284 13.65 25.96 -20.04
N TRP A 285 14.65 25.18 -20.46
CA TRP A 285 15.55 24.51 -19.54
C TRP A 285 16.30 25.49 -18.62
N GLU A 286 16.86 26.55 -19.20
CA GLU A 286 17.54 27.60 -18.42
C GLU A 286 16.58 28.29 -17.44
N ALA A 287 15.34 28.54 -17.85
CA ALA A 287 14.32 29.11 -16.97
C ALA A 287 14.00 28.17 -15.78
N MET A 288 13.83 26.87 -16.02
CA MET A 288 13.57 25.88 -14.96
C MET A 288 14.73 25.80 -13.96
N LYS A 289 15.98 25.78 -14.43
CA LYS A 289 17.16 25.78 -13.55
C LYS A 289 17.22 27.04 -12.67
N ASN A 290 16.94 28.20 -13.26
CA ASN A 290 16.90 29.46 -12.51
C ASN A 290 15.76 29.48 -11.49
N GLU A 291 14.60 28.92 -11.82
CA GLU A 291 13.48 28.77 -10.91
C GLU A 291 13.83 27.87 -9.71
N ASP A 292 14.43 26.70 -9.96
CA ASP A 292 14.97 25.79 -8.94
C ASP A 292 15.91 26.53 -7.98
N LEU A 293 16.89 27.25 -8.52
CA LEU A 293 17.87 27.99 -7.73
C LEU A 293 17.20 29.08 -6.88
N CYS A 294 16.22 29.79 -7.44
CA CYS A 294 15.47 30.81 -6.73
C CYS A 294 14.62 30.21 -5.60
N LYS A 295 13.91 29.10 -5.85
CA LYS A 295 13.15 28.36 -4.83
C LYS A 295 14.07 27.93 -3.70
N MET A 296 15.20 27.31 -4.01
CA MET A 296 16.18 26.86 -3.01
C MET A 296 16.66 28.00 -2.13
N LYS A 297 17.14 29.10 -2.74
CA LYS A 297 17.61 30.27 -1.97
C LYS A 297 16.50 30.90 -1.13
N MET A 298 15.28 30.98 -1.66
CA MET A 298 14.13 31.48 -0.90
C MET A 298 13.82 30.59 0.32
N HIS A 299 13.77 29.28 0.15
CA HIS A 299 13.44 28.34 1.23
C HIS A 299 14.52 28.25 2.31
N LEU A 300 15.80 28.33 1.95
CA LEU A 300 16.90 28.35 2.91
C LEU A 300 16.93 29.63 3.75
N ARG A 301 16.51 30.77 3.18
CA ARG A 301 16.52 32.08 3.86
C ARG A 301 15.30 32.34 4.74
N ARG A 302 14.21 31.58 4.56
CA ARG A 302 13.06 31.65 5.47
C ARG A 302 13.46 31.12 6.84
N SER A 303 13.57 32.02 7.81
CA SER A 303 13.66 31.69 9.23
C SER A 303 12.55 30.69 9.59
N SER A 304 12.89 29.61 10.28
CA SER A 304 11.93 28.59 10.73
C SER A 304 11.03 29.13 11.85
N ASP A 305 10.15 30.08 11.56
CA ASP A 305 9.04 30.48 12.45
C ASP A 305 7.73 29.84 11.95
N ALA A 306 7.71 28.51 11.91
CA ALA A 306 6.50 27.67 11.98
C ALA A 306 6.98 26.22 12.08
N GLY A 307 6.79 25.60 13.24
CA GLY A 307 7.33 24.28 13.54
C GLY A 307 6.77 23.17 12.66
N CYS A 308 7.67 22.32 12.18
CA CYS A 308 7.45 20.89 12.13
C CYS A 308 8.70 20.25 12.72
N SER A 309 8.55 19.71 13.93
CA SER A 309 9.59 19.03 14.68
C SER A 309 9.91 17.70 13.99
N TRP A 310 11.11 17.60 13.42
CA TRP A 310 11.68 16.34 12.98
C TRP A 310 12.19 15.56 14.19
N SER A 311 11.35 14.65 14.67
CA SER A 311 11.68 13.54 15.57
C SER A 311 10.78 12.35 15.24
#